data_AF-A0A497GIZ5-F1
#
_entry.id   AF-A0A497GIZ5-F1
#
_cell.length_a   1.000
_cell.length_b   1.000
_cell.length_c   1.000
_cell.angle_alpha   90.00
_cell.angle_beta   90.00
_cell.angle_gamma   90.00
#
_symmetry.space_group_name_H-M   'P 1'
#
loop_
_entity.id
_entity.type
_entity.pdbx_description
1 polymer ?
#
loop_
_entity_poly.entity_id
_entity_poly.type
_entity_poly.pdbx_seq_one_letter_code
_entity_poly.pdbx_strand_id
1 'polypeptide(L)'
;MSIPGDFKRLMEQLKVNVKSFDIPRYDLNLHPLEVKENKIQLIINNFDPKRFLRFVPILSKNFKSMNNSIVVFINDLKLEVSKDIITISSLRGSIPQEDLYIILSVILRSHLCVACGLCELWCPNSAITLKGNMPYVDMDKCTSCQICNERCFISQKISVEVMKRYFNETSGDKREEKTS
;
A
#
# COMPACT_ATOMS: atom_id res chain seq x y z
N MET A 1 -10.46 -9.41 13.14
CA MET A 1 -9.18 -9.04 13.78
C MET A 1 -9.46 -8.71 15.23
N SER A 2 -8.75 -9.33 16.19
CA SER A 2 -8.92 -9.02 17.61
C SER A 2 -8.16 -7.74 17.98
N ILE A 3 -8.69 -7.01 18.96
CA ILE A 3 -8.08 -5.79 19.49
C ILE A 3 -6.79 -6.16 20.26
N PRO A 4 -5.66 -5.45 20.07
CA PRO A 4 -4.45 -5.67 20.86
C PRO A 4 -4.69 -5.56 22.37
N GLY A 5 -4.02 -6.41 23.17
CA GLY A 5 -4.28 -6.55 24.61
C GLY A 5 -4.21 -5.24 25.40
N ASP A 6 -3.18 -4.41 25.18
CA ASP A 6 -3.05 -3.13 25.89
C ASP A 6 -4.13 -2.12 25.50
N PHE A 7 -4.55 -2.10 24.23
CA PHE A 7 -5.64 -1.25 23.78
C PHE A 7 -6.98 -1.72 24.35
N LYS A 8 -7.20 -3.03 24.44
CA LYS A 8 -8.36 -3.60 25.11
C LYS A 8 -8.39 -3.21 26.60
N ARG A 9 -7.26 -3.32 27.30
CA ARG A 9 -7.12 -2.92 28.71
C ARG A 9 -7.41 -1.42 28.91
N LEU A 10 -6.90 -0.57 28.01
CA LEU A 10 -7.20 0.87 28.03
C LEU A 10 -8.70 1.14 27.84
N MET A 11 -9.33 0.51 26.85
CA MET A 11 -10.76 0.69 26.60
C MET A 11 -11.62 0.20 27.77
N GLU A 12 -11.24 -0.90 28.42
CA GLU A 12 -11.88 -1.39 29.64
C GLU A 12 -11.73 -0.37 30.80
N GLN A 13 -10.55 0.22 31.00
CA GLN A 13 -10.32 1.28 31.99
C GLN A 13 -11.19 2.52 31.70
N LEU A 14 -11.35 2.87 30.43
CA LEU A 14 -12.21 3.98 29.98
C LEU A 14 -13.70 3.62 29.96
N LYS A 15 -14.08 2.40 30.37
CA LYS A 15 -15.47 1.87 30.35
C LYS A 15 -16.12 1.95 28.97
N VAL A 16 -15.31 1.84 27.91
CA VAL A 16 -15.77 1.86 26.52
C VAL A 16 -16.19 0.44 26.13
N ASN A 17 -17.43 0.26 25.67
CA ASN A 17 -17.90 -1.03 25.18
C ASN A 17 -17.31 -1.33 23.79
N VAL A 18 -16.17 -2.03 23.77
CA VAL A 18 -15.50 -2.40 22.51
C VAL A 18 -16.31 -3.37 21.63
N LYS A 19 -17.30 -4.07 22.19
CA LYS A 19 -18.16 -5.00 21.42
C LYS A 19 -19.20 -4.26 20.57
N SER A 20 -19.48 -2.98 20.87
CA SER A 20 -20.41 -2.16 20.09
C SER A 20 -19.74 -1.41 18.95
N PHE A 21 -18.42 -1.52 18.79
CA PHE A 21 -17.76 -0.95 17.62
C PHE A 21 -18.02 -1.81 16.40
N ASP A 22 -18.76 -1.26 15.45
CA ASP A 22 -18.78 -1.78 14.10
C ASP A 22 -17.47 -1.36 13.43
N ILE A 23 -16.53 -2.30 13.31
CA ILE A 23 -15.26 -2.03 12.63
C ILE A 23 -15.57 -2.10 11.14
N PRO A 24 -15.58 -0.97 10.40
CA PRO A 24 -15.87 -0.99 8.98
C PRO A 24 -14.84 -1.88 8.30
N ARG A 25 -15.30 -2.92 7.58
CA ARG A 25 -14.40 -3.62 6.66
C ARG A 25 -14.06 -2.62 5.57
N TYR A 26 -12.77 -2.36 5.37
CA TYR A 26 -12.35 -1.61 4.20
C TYR A 26 -12.80 -2.38 2.96
N ASP A 27 -13.58 -1.72 2.11
CA ASP A 27 -14.08 -2.29 0.85
C ASP A 27 -12.96 -2.30 -0.20
N LEU A 28 -11.92 -3.11 0.04
CA LEU A 28 -10.82 -3.31 -0.88
C LEU A 28 -11.20 -4.43 -1.87
N ASN A 29 -11.84 -4.03 -2.97
CA ASN A 29 -12.07 -4.92 -4.10
C ASN A 29 -10.88 -4.83 -5.05
N LEU A 30 -9.82 -5.60 -4.74
CA LEU A 30 -8.63 -5.75 -5.59
C LEU A 30 -8.51 -7.21 -6.00
N HIS A 31 -8.59 -7.51 -7.30
CA HIS A 31 -8.53 -8.88 -7.82
C HIS A 31 -7.65 -8.97 -9.06
N PRO A 32 -6.90 -10.08 -9.25
CA PRO A 32 -6.14 -10.29 -10.48
C PRO A 32 -7.06 -10.55 -11.66
N LEU A 33 -6.82 -9.84 -12.77
CA LEU A 33 -7.33 -10.18 -14.10
C LEU A 33 -6.34 -11.08 -14.84
N GLU A 34 -5.04 -10.84 -14.65
CA GLU A 34 -3.95 -11.57 -15.30
C GLU A 34 -2.73 -11.56 -14.36
N VAL A 35 -2.10 -12.72 -14.15
CA VAL A 35 -0.82 -12.83 -13.45
C VAL A 35 0.11 -13.68 -14.30
N LYS A 36 1.09 -13.03 -14.92
CA LYS A 36 2.16 -13.64 -15.71
C LYS A 36 3.50 -13.11 -15.22
N GLU A 37 4.57 -13.82 -15.54
CA GLU A 37 5.94 -13.50 -15.13
C GLU A 37 6.35 -12.06 -15.48
N ASN A 38 5.98 -11.58 -16.67
CA ASN A 38 6.31 -10.26 -17.19
C ASN A 38 5.18 -9.23 -17.08
N LYS A 39 3.97 -9.63 -16.67
CA LYS A 39 2.79 -8.76 -16.70
C LYS A 39 1.77 -9.18 -15.65
N ILE A 40 1.36 -8.23 -14.82
CA ILE A 40 0.29 -8.38 -13.84
C ILE A 40 -0.78 -7.32 -14.14
N GLN A 41 -2.03 -7.74 -14.22
CA GLN A 41 -3.19 -6.85 -14.28
C GLN A 41 -4.13 -7.12 -13.13
N LEU A 42 -4.57 -6.05 -12.49
CA LEU A 42 -5.48 -6.08 -11.35
C LEU A 42 -6.67 -5.16 -11.64
N ILE A 43 -7.86 -5.62 -11.29
CA ILE A 43 -9.04 -4.76 -11.18
C ILE A 43 -9.11 -4.19 -9.76
N ILE A 44 -9.44 -2.91 -9.66
CA ILE A 44 -9.64 -2.20 -8.40
C ILE A 44 -10.90 -1.34 -8.47
N ASN A 45 -11.74 -1.33 -7.43
CA ASN A 45 -12.93 -0.49 -7.41
C ASN A 45 -12.69 0.82 -6.65
N ASN A 46 -13.41 1.88 -7.04
CA ASN A 46 -13.38 3.20 -6.36
C ASN A 46 -11.98 3.78 -6.17
N PHE A 47 -11.04 3.45 -7.07
CA PHE A 47 -9.70 4.01 -6.98
C PHE A 47 -9.68 5.45 -7.51
N ASP A 48 -8.98 6.34 -6.80
CA ASP A 48 -8.79 7.73 -7.23
C ASP A 48 -7.33 7.93 -7.66
N PRO A 49 -7.04 7.97 -8.97
CA PRO A 49 -5.69 8.24 -9.48
C PRO A 49 -5.08 9.54 -8.94
N LYS A 50 -5.89 10.56 -8.63
CA LYS A 50 -5.37 11.82 -8.08
C LYS A 50 -4.81 11.63 -6.66
N ARG A 51 -5.38 10.72 -5.87
CA ARG A 51 -4.81 10.33 -4.57
C ARG A 51 -3.50 9.59 -4.76
N PHE A 52 -3.45 8.66 -5.71
CA PHE A 52 -2.23 7.92 -6.06
C PHE A 52 -1.08 8.84 -6.48
N LEU A 53 -1.37 9.89 -7.27
CA LEU A 53 -0.39 10.86 -7.74
C LEU A 53 0.46 11.44 -6.60
N ARG A 54 -0.12 11.63 -5.41
CA ARG A 54 0.59 12.17 -4.22
C ARG A 54 1.64 11.22 -3.66
N PHE A 55 1.54 9.93 -3.94
CA PHE A 55 2.48 8.90 -3.49
C PHE A 55 3.48 8.48 -4.57
N VAL A 56 3.25 8.84 -5.83
CA VAL A 56 4.15 8.50 -6.96
C VAL A 56 5.62 8.83 -6.67
N PRO A 57 5.98 9.95 -6.02
CA PRO A 57 7.38 10.25 -5.70
C PRO A 57 8.08 9.18 -4.84
N ILE A 58 7.32 8.35 -4.10
CA ILE A 58 7.87 7.23 -3.32
C ILE A 58 8.32 6.09 -4.24
N LEU A 59 7.72 5.96 -5.42
CA LEU A 59 8.08 4.93 -6.42
C LEU A 59 9.18 5.45 -7.35
N SER A 60 8.95 6.60 -7.99
CA SER A 60 9.86 7.14 -9.00
C SER A 60 9.58 8.60 -9.29
N LYS A 61 10.62 9.32 -9.73
CA LYS A 61 10.49 10.69 -10.29
C LYS A 61 10.06 10.67 -11.76
N ASN A 62 10.18 9.52 -12.44
CA ASN A 62 9.80 9.38 -13.85
C ASN A 62 8.36 8.87 -13.98
N PHE A 63 7.41 9.79 -14.11
CA PHE A 63 6.01 9.47 -14.35
C PHE A 63 5.33 10.47 -15.28
N LYS A 64 4.22 10.05 -15.89
CA LYS A 64 3.35 10.88 -16.71
C LYS A 64 1.92 10.74 -16.21
N SER A 65 1.21 11.86 -16.15
CA SER A 65 -0.23 11.89 -15.88
C SER A 65 -0.96 12.28 -17.15
N MET A 66 -1.91 11.45 -17.58
CA MET A 66 -2.72 11.67 -18.79
C MET A 66 -4.19 11.43 -18.46
N ASN A 67 -5.00 12.49 -18.52
CA ASN A 67 -6.43 12.47 -18.19
C ASN A 67 -6.71 11.89 -16.79
N ASN A 68 -6.99 10.58 -16.73
CA ASN A 68 -7.34 9.84 -15.52
C ASN A 68 -6.47 8.59 -15.32
N SER A 69 -5.31 8.55 -16.00
CA SER A 69 -4.34 7.47 -15.94
C SER A 69 -2.97 8.01 -15.58
N ILE A 70 -2.24 7.28 -14.75
CA ILE A 70 -0.88 7.62 -14.33
C ILE A 70 0.03 6.49 -14.76
N VAL A 71 1.10 6.84 -15.47
CA VAL A 71 2.14 5.90 -15.88
C VAL A 71 3.41 6.23 -15.13
N VAL A 72 3.97 5.26 -14.40
CA VAL A 72 5.20 5.40 -13.62
C VAL A 72 6.22 4.41 -14.15
N PHE A 73 7.45 4.87 -14.38
CA PHE A 73 8.57 4.05 -14.79
C PHE A 73 9.49 3.80 -13.59
N ILE A 74 9.65 2.55 -13.20
CA ILE A 74 10.39 2.12 -12.00
C ILE A 74 11.43 1.11 -12.46
N ASN A 75 12.69 1.54 -12.59
CA ASN A 75 13.75 0.73 -13.21
C ASN A 75 13.31 0.22 -14.60
N ASP A 76 13.18 -1.10 -14.76
CA ASP A 76 12.73 -1.76 -15.99
C ASP A 76 11.22 -2.08 -15.99
N LEU A 77 10.48 -1.61 -14.99
CA LEU A 77 9.05 -1.82 -14.85
C LEU A 77 8.25 -0.59 -15.30
N LYS A 78 7.12 -0.84 -15.94
CA LYS A 78 6.10 0.15 -16.26
C LYS A 78 4.84 -0.16 -15.47
N LEU A 79 4.46 0.77 -14.61
CA LEU A 79 3.23 0.76 -13.82
C LEU A 79 2.22 1.71 -14.47
N GLU A 80 1.05 1.20 -14.84
CA GLU A 80 -0.06 1.98 -15.40
C GLU A 80 -1.25 1.86 -14.45
N VAL A 81 -1.72 2.99 -13.94
CA VAL A 81 -2.78 3.06 -12.94
C VAL A 81 -3.91 3.91 -13.48
N SER A 82 -5.11 3.34 -13.52
CA SER A 82 -6.36 4.00 -13.88
C SER A 82 -7.37 3.87 -12.73
N LYS A 83 -8.61 4.32 -12.95
CA LYS A 83 -9.69 4.23 -11.97
C LYS A 83 -10.08 2.79 -11.63
N ASP A 84 -10.00 1.89 -12.61
CA ASP A 84 -10.54 0.54 -12.49
C ASP A 84 -9.47 -0.54 -12.69
N ILE A 85 -8.37 -0.21 -13.35
CA ILE A 85 -7.32 -1.17 -13.72
C ILE A 85 -5.94 -0.66 -13.32
N ILE A 86 -5.16 -1.56 -12.73
CA ILE A 86 -3.72 -1.41 -12.49
C ILE A 86 -3.01 -2.45 -13.35
N THR A 87 -2.01 -2.02 -14.12
CA THR A 87 -1.14 -2.91 -14.90
C THR A 87 0.31 -2.68 -14.49
N ILE A 88 1.03 -3.76 -14.18
CA ILE A 88 2.48 -3.79 -13.97
C ILE A 88 3.06 -4.62 -15.09
N SER A 89 4.02 -4.09 -15.84
CA SER A 89 4.70 -4.79 -16.92
C SER A 89 6.21 -4.64 -16.81
N SER A 90 6.94 -5.69 -17.17
CA SER A 90 8.41 -5.71 -17.17
C SER A 90 8.95 -5.63 -18.59
N LEU A 91 9.94 -4.77 -18.80
CA LEU A 91 10.70 -4.67 -20.05
C LEU A 91 11.78 -5.76 -20.17
N ARG A 92 12.17 -6.40 -19.06
CA ARG A 92 13.20 -7.47 -19.01
C ARG A 92 12.64 -8.88 -18.85
N GLY A 93 11.33 -9.03 -18.81
CA GLY A 93 10.66 -10.34 -18.82
C GLY A 93 10.26 -10.90 -17.45
N SER A 94 10.72 -10.33 -16.34
CA SER A 94 10.27 -10.73 -15.00
C SER A 94 9.98 -9.53 -14.11
N ILE A 95 9.01 -9.69 -13.19
CA ILE A 95 8.66 -8.71 -12.17
C ILE A 95 9.21 -9.22 -10.82
N PRO A 96 10.26 -8.60 -10.25
CA PRO A 96 10.79 -9.00 -8.96
C PRO A 96 9.74 -8.88 -7.84
N GLN A 97 9.73 -9.84 -6.90
CA GLN A 97 8.75 -9.84 -5.81
C GLN A 97 8.85 -8.60 -4.91
N GLU A 98 10.05 -8.08 -4.70
CA GLU A 98 10.28 -6.87 -3.90
C GLU A 98 9.67 -5.63 -4.57
N ASP A 99 9.91 -5.45 -5.87
CA ASP A 99 9.31 -4.36 -6.64
C ASP A 99 7.77 -4.47 -6.65
N LEU A 100 7.24 -5.68 -6.82
CA LEU A 100 5.80 -5.94 -6.77
C LEU A 100 5.22 -5.55 -5.40
N TYR A 101 5.88 -5.93 -4.31
CA TYR A 101 5.45 -5.58 -2.96
C TYR A 101 5.47 -4.06 -2.72
N ILE A 102 6.52 -3.37 -3.17
CA ILE A 102 6.65 -1.91 -3.05
C ILE A 102 5.53 -1.22 -3.85
N ILE A 103 5.32 -1.62 -5.10
CA ILE A 103 4.28 -1.07 -5.97
C ILE A 103 2.89 -1.24 -5.34
N LEU A 104 2.54 -2.46 -4.93
CA LEU A 104 1.26 -2.75 -4.30
C LEU A 104 1.09 -2.01 -2.98
N SER A 105 2.16 -1.91 -2.18
CA SER A 105 2.15 -1.13 -0.95
C SER A 105 1.79 0.32 -1.20
N VAL A 106 2.39 0.97 -2.21
CA VAL A 106 2.09 2.36 -2.53
C VAL A 106 0.66 2.54 -3.04
N ILE A 107 0.19 1.63 -3.91
CA ILE A 107 -1.18 1.65 -4.43
C ILE A 107 -2.18 1.54 -3.28
N LEU A 108 -2.03 0.52 -2.43
CA LEU A 108 -2.94 0.25 -1.31
C LEU A 108 -2.89 1.37 -0.28
N ARG A 109 -1.70 1.89 0.02
CA ARG A 109 -1.56 3.07 0.88
C ARG A 109 -2.30 4.27 0.32
N SER A 110 -2.22 4.53 -0.98
CA SER A 110 -2.91 5.66 -1.58
C SER A 110 -4.43 5.54 -1.53
N HIS A 111 -4.94 4.31 -1.62
CA HIS A 111 -6.37 4.00 -1.59
C HIS A 111 -6.94 4.02 -0.16
N LEU A 112 -6.23 3.41 0.79
CA LEU A 112 -6.68 3.18 2.17
C LEU A 112 -6.07 4.14 3.20
N CYS A 113 -5.43 5.22 2.74
CA CYS A 113 -4.81 6.19 3.65
C CYS A 113 -5.86 6.82 4.57
N VAL A 114 -5.58 6.79 5.88
CA VAL A 114 -6.37 7.42 6.94
C VAL A 114 -5.69 8.63 7.57
N ALA A 115 -4.67 9.20 6.91
CA ALA A 115 -3.95 10.39 7.38
C ALA A 115 -3.36 10.26 8.80
N CYS A 116 -2.82 9.09 9.17
CA CYS A 116 -2.31 8.88 10.54
C CYS A 116 -0.98 9.58 10.89
N GLY A 117 -0.28 10.15 9.90
CA GLY A 117 0.97 10.89 10.13
C GLY A 117 2.24 10.04 10.34
N LEU A 118 2.14 8.71 10.45
CA LEU A 118 3.33 7.86 10.63
C LEU A 118 4.40 8.05 9.54
N CYS A 119 3.99 8.23 8.29
CA CYS A 119 4.93 8.47 7.20
C CYS A 119 5.67 9.80 7.29
N GLU A 120 5.05 10.83 7.86
CA GLU A 120 5.70 12.12 8.13
C GLU A 120 6.71 11.97 9.27
N LEU A 121 6.29 11.36 10.38
CA LEU A 121 7.13 11.12 11.56
C LEU A 121 8.41 10.33 11.24
N TRP A 122 8.30 9.28 10.42
CA TRP A 122 9.42 8.36 10.15
C TRP A 122 10.25 8.74 8.91
N CYS A 123 9.92 9.81 8.19
CA CYS A 123 10.69 10.19 7.02
C CYS A 123 12.02 10.84 7.43
N PRO A 124 13.19 10.21 7.17
CA PRO A 124 14.47 10.75 7.62
C PRO A 124 14.84 12.08 6.93
N ASN A 125 14.31 12.31 5.74
CA ASN A 125 14.59 13.50 4.94
C ASN A 125 13.54 14.61 5.14
N SER A 126 12.56 14.40 6.02
CA SER A 126 11.40 15.32 6.17
C SER A 126 10.73 15.64 4.82
N ALA A 127 10.68 14.65 3.93
CA ALA A 127 10.13 14.77 2.58
C ALA A 127 8.60 14.61 2.55
N ILE A 128 7.98 14.22 3.66
CA ILE A 128 6.55 13.97 3.74
C ILE A 128 5.95 14.97 4.72
N THR A 129 4.91 15.68 4.30
CA THR A 129 4.14 16.56 5.18
C THR A 129 2.67 16.16 5.14
N LEU A 130 2.03 16.03 6.31
CA LEU A 130 0.61 15.75 6.38
C LEU A 130 -0.18 17.07 6.40
N LYS A 131 -0.90 17.36 5.30
CA LYS A 131 -1.79 18.53 5.22
C LYS A 131 -3.22 18.06 4.98
N GLY A 132 -4.09 18.22 5.98
CA GLY A 132 -5.48 17.78 5.91
C GLY A 132 -5.59 16.26 5.96
N ASN A 133 -6.25 15.67 4.95
CA ASN A 133 -6.59 14.24 4.95
C ASN A 133 -5.64 13.35 4.15
N MET A 134 -4.54 13.88 3.59
CA MET A 134 -3.60 13.11 2.76
C MET A 134 -2.16 13.64 2.88
N PRO A 135 -1.15 12.76 2.85
CA PRO A 135 0.25 13.18 2.81
C PRO A 135 0.59 13.86 1.48
N TYR A 136 1.47 14.84 1.56
CA TYR A 136 2.17 15.44 0.43
C TYR A 136 3.63 14.99 0.48
N VAL A 137 4.16 14.51 -0.64
CA VAL A 137 5.55 14.07 -0.76
C VAL A 137 6.32 15.07 -1.61
N ASP A 138 7.31 15.72 -1.00
CA ASP A 138 8.27 16.59 -1.66
C ASP A 138 9.23 15.74 -2.50
N MET A 139 9.12 15.87 -3.82
CA MET A 139 9.88 15.08 -4.78
C MET A 139 11.38 15.41 -4.78
N ASP A 140 11.77 16.60 -4.34
CA ASP A 140 13.17 17.01 -4.31
C ASP A 140 13.89 16.40 -3.11
N LYS A 141 13.18 16.21 -1.99
CA LYS A 141 13.71 15.60 -0.76
C LYS A 141 13.53 14.07 -0.70
N CYS A 142 12.55 13.54 -1.41
CA CYS A 142 12.29 12.10 -1.41
C CYS A 142 13.40 11.34 -2.15
N THR A 143 14.01 10.38 -1.46
CA THR A 143 15.05 9.50 -2.01
C THR A 143 14.53 8.09 -2.32
N SER A 144 13.21 7.89 -2.27
CA SER A 144 12.57 6.57 -2.47
C SER A 144 13.12 5.47 -1.55
N CYS A 145 13.50 5.80 -0.32
CA CYS A 145 14.09 4.87 0.66
C CYS A 145 13.11 3.86 1.29
N GLN A 146 11.82 3.90 0.93
CA GLN A 146 10.77 2.97 1.37
C GLN A 146 10.45 2.89 2.88
N ILE A 147 11.16 3.58 3.77
CA ILE A 147 10.86 3.60 5.22
C ILE A 147 9.40 3.98 5.51
N CYS A 148 8.84 4.93 4.75
CA CYS A 148 7.44 5.32 4.93
C CYS A 148 6.44 4.22 4.54
N ASN A 149 6.80 3.31 3.62
CA ASN A 149 6.05 2.10 3.31
C ASN A 149 6.19 1.11 4.46
N GLU A 150 7.41 0.81 4.88
CA GLU A 150 7.70 -0.15 5.96
C GLU A 150 6.97 0.17 7.26
N ARG A 151 6.80 1.45 7.59
CA ARG A 151 6.14 1.90 8.83
C ARG A 151 4.63 2.04 8.71
N CYS A 152 4.05 1.88 7.51
CA CYS A 152 2.61 2.02 7.34
C CYS A 152 1.88 0.73 7.67
N PHE A 153 0.85 0.81 8.53
CA PHE A 153 0.01 -0.34 8.89
C PHE A 153 -0.65 -0.99 7.66
N ILE A 154 -1.05 -0.20 6.67
CA ILE A 154 -1.62 -0.70 5.40
C ILE A 154 -0.61 -1.58 4.66
N SER A 155 0.66 -1.20 4.64
CA SER A 155 1.73 -2.02 4.04
C SER A 155 1.98 -3.28 4.86
N GLN A 156 2.20 -3.13 6.16
CA GLN A 156 2.56 -4.25 7.05
C GLN A 156 1.48 -5.33 7.17
N LYS A 157 0.20 -4.98 7.02
CA LYS A 157 -0.92 -5.92 7.17
C LYS A 157 -1.61 -6.20 5.84
N ILE A 158 -2.21 -5.19 5.24
CA ILE A 158 -3.10 -5.37 4.08
C ILE A 158 -2.31 -5.76 2.84
N SER A 159 -1.17 -5.10 2.58
CA SER A 159 -0.35 -5.41 1.40
C SER A 159 0.26 -6.81 1.49
N VAL A 160 0.70 -7.22 2.69
CA VAL A 160 1.16 -8.60 2.95
C VAL A 160 0.06 -9.62 2.72
N GLU A 161 -1.17 -9.36 3.17
CA GLU A 161 -2.31 -10.25 2.94
C GLU A 161 -2.65 -10.39 1.45
N VAL A 162 -2.69 -9.27 0.72
CA VAL A 162 -2.89 -9.25 -0.74
C VAL A 162 -1.81 -10.04 -1.46
N MET A 163 -0.52 -9.85 -1.09
CA MET A 163 0.59 -10.62 -1.65
C MET A 163 0.42 -12.12 -1.45
N LYS A 164 0.14 -12.55 -0.21
CA LYS A 164 -0.09 -13.96 0.12
C LYS A 164 -1.25 -14.56 -0.65
N ARG A 165 -2.30 -13.77 -0.86
CA ARG A 165 -3.54 -14.24 -1.50
C ARG A 165 -3.38 -14.44 -3.01
N TYR A 166 -2.60 -13.61 -3.69
CA TYR A 166 -2.59 -13.58 -5.16
C TYR A 166 -1.24 -13.88 -5.82
N PHE A 167 -0.13 -13.78 -5.09
CA PHE A 167 1.21 -13.77 -5.69
C PHE A 167 2.22 -14.72 -5.05
N ASN A 168 1.82 -15.47 -4.02
CA ASN A 168 2.65 -16.52 -3.43
C ASN A 168 2.16 -17.91 -3.87
N GLU A 169 2.93 -18.59 -4.72
CA GLU A 169 2.90 -20.06 -4.79
C GLU A 169 3.58 -20.62 -3.52
N THR A 170 3.03 -21.68 -2.96
CA THR A 170 3.41 -22.27 -1.65
C THR A 170 4.92 -22.41 -1.44
N SER A 171 5.43 -21.80 -0.37
CA SER A 171 6.69 -22.15 0.28
C SER A 171 6.49 -21.97 1.78
N GLY A 172 6.60 -23.05 2.55
CA GLY A 172 6.27 -23.08 3.96
C GLY A 172 7.07 -22.08 4.79
N ASP A 173 6.38 -21.37 5.68
CA ASP A 173 6.99 -20.94 6.93
C ASP A 173 6.00 -21.26 8.06
N LYS A 174 6.32 -22.36 8.75
CA LYS A 174 5.83 -22.63 10.10
C LYS A 174 6.41 -21.53 11.00
N ARG A 175 5.68 -20.46 11.24
CA ARG A 175 5.90 -19.60 12.41
C ARG A 175 4.61 -19.34 13.14
N GLU A 176 4.36 -20.30 14.04
CA GLU A 176 3.83 -20.12 15.39
C GLU A 176 2.52 -19.34 15.52
N GLU A 177 1.41 -20.07 15.45
CA GLU A 177 0.46 -20.03 16.56
C GLU A 177 1.22 -20.40 17.84
N LYS A 178 1.67 -19.42 18.60
CA LYS A 178 1.80 -19.57 20.04
C LYS A 178 0.61 -18.91 20.67
N THR A 179 -0.41 -19.74 20.86
CA THR A 179 -1.24 -19.71 22.06
C THR A 179 -0.35 -19.66 23.29
N SER A 180 -0.53 -18.63 24.10
CA SER A 180 -0.28 -18.61 25.55
C SER A 180 -1.23 -17.60 26.15
#